data_AF-A0A832H218-F1
#
_entry.id   AF-A0A832H218-F1
#
_cell.length_a   1.000
_cell.length_b   1.000
_cell.length_c   1.000
_cell.angle_alpha   90.00
_cell.angle_beta   90.00
_cell.angle_gamma   90.00
#
_symmetry.space_group_name_H-M   'P 1'
#
loop_
_entity.id
_entity.type
_entity.pdbx_description
1 polymer ?
#
loop_
_entity_poly.entity_id
_entity_poly.type
_entity_poly.pdbx_seq_one_letter_code
_entity_poly.pdbx_strand_id
1 'polypeptide(L)'
;MLVDLGELKELVEWEAVERFEEGYNVDVEEVRRRAKKAKSASELMAIYRALGEAEPRRGYPFREPTDLKAIVTERPAPPTRVHVDLSAEELAGRLLGAWLGRCAGCILGKPVEGWSRERIVKALKAAGEYPLKGPYFPAAAFPELERERLLPLTREGLRRAERDDDLDYTLLNLMVYEAQGSQFHTEDVAEAWLSLLPYRLTYTAERAAYRNLVLGFKPPETATYLNPYREWIGAQIRADLWGYVSPGDPGRAAELAYRDARLSHTKNGVYGEMFAAAMLALAYAVDSPRKLVEEALKVIPERSRLAEAVRHVLSLHAKRLEWEEAIGEILNRYGQYHPVHTINNAAIVVAALLWGEGDFAR
;
A
#
# COMPACT_ATOMS: atom_id res chain seq x y z
N MET A 1 28.48 2.49 7.15
CA MET A 1 27.13 2.26 6.58
C MET A 1 26.61 0.95 7.14
N LEU A 2 25.33 0.89 7.52
CA LEU A 2 24.67 -0.34 7.97
C LEU A 2 24.22 -1.26 6.81
N VAL A 3 24.53 -0.88 5.57
CA VAL A 3 24.24 -1.67 4.37
C VAL A 3 25.55 -2.14 3.74
N ASP A 4 25.57 -3.37 3.25
CA ASP A 4 26.73 -3.88 2.52
C ASP A 4 26.78 -3.33 1.08
N LEU A 5 27.86 -3.64 0.35
CA LEU A 5 28.07 -3.11 -0.99
C LEU A 5 27.03 -3.65 -2.00
N GLY A 6 26.56 -4.88 -1.83
CA GLY A 6 25.53 -5.49 -2.68
C GLY A 6 24.17 -4.83 -2.45
N GLU A 7 23.77 -4.69 -1.19
CA GLU A 7 22.54 -3.97 -0.81
C GLU A 7 22.57 -2.52 -1.31
N LEU A 8 23.70 -1.81 -1.16
CA LEU A 8 23.80 -0.44 -1.68
C LEU A 8 23.65 -0.38 -3.21
N LYS A 9 24.15 -1.38 -3.95
CA LYS A 9 23.95 -1.44 -5.42
C LYS A 9 22.47 -1.52 -5.76
N GLU A 10 21.75 -2.44 -5.11
CA GLU A 10 20.32 -2.60 -5.29
C GLU A 10 19.55 -1.32 -4.96
N LEU A 11 19.87 -0.67 -3.83
CA LEU A 11 19.22 0.59 -3.44
C LEU A 11 19.45 1.71 -4.48
N VAL A 12 20.64 1.80 -5.07
CA VAL A 12 20.93 2.79 -6.14
C VAL A 12 20.18 2.47 -7.43
N GLU A 13 20.08 1.19 -7.80
CA GLU A 13 19.33 0.77 -8.98
C GLU A 13 17.83 1.06 -8.84
N TRP A 14 17.26 0.77 -7.66
CA TRP A 14 15.86 1.11 -7.37
C TRP A 14 15.64 2.61 -7.24
N GLU A 15 16.59 3.38 -6.70
CA GLU A 15 16.46 4.83 -6.66
C GLU A 15 16.35 5.39 -8.10
N ALA A 16 17.08 4.83 -9.06
CA ALA A 16 16.94 5.26 -10.45
C ALA A 16 15.52 5.03 -11.01
N VAL A 17 14.93 3.86 -10.69
CA VAL A 17 13.55 3.53 -11.08
C VAL A 17 12.56 4.49 -10.43
N GLU A 18 12.63 4.64 -9.10
CA GLU A 18 11.77 5.52 -8.34
C GLU A 18 11.84 6.97 -8.86
N ARG A 19 13.04 7.51 -9.09
CA ARG A 19 13.22 8.86 -9.67
C ARG A 19 12.63 8.96 -11.08
N PHE A 20 12.78 7.93 -11.91
CA PHE A 20 12.18 7.89 -13.24
C PHE A 20 10.65 7.88 -13.18
N GLU A 21 10.05 7.11 -12.27
CA GLU A 21 8.61 7.01 -12.05
C GLU A 21 8.03 8.32 -11.49
N GLU A 22 8.75 8.96 -10.57
CA GLU A 22 8.47 10.29 -10.01
C GLU A 22 8.59 11.44 -11.04
N GLY A 23 8.93 11.14 -12.29
CA GLY A 23 8.92 12.09 -13.38
C GLY A 23 10.22 12.85 -13.57
N TYR A 24 11.36 12.31 -13.14
CA TYR A 24 12.66 12.90 -13.40
C TYR A 24 13.31 12.35 -14.68
N ASN A 25 14.25 13.11 -15.23
CA ASN A 25 15.02 12.74 -16.40
C ASN A 25 16.18 11.81 -16.01
N VAL A 26 15.87 10.53 -15.82
CA VAL A 26 16.82 9.49 -15.42
C VAL A 26 16.84 8.37 -16.44
N ASP A 27 18.03 8.01 -16.92
CA ASP A 27 18.27 6.79 -17.70
C ASP A 27 18.57 5.63 -16.74
N VAL A 28 17.55 4.82 -16.48
CA VAL A 28 17.61 3.70 -15.53
C VAL A 28 18.65 2.66 -15.94
N GLU A 29 18.77 2.36 -17.24
CA GLU A 29 19.68 1.33 -17.73
C GLU A 29 21.14 1.78 -17.65
N GLU A 30 21.42 3.05 -17.94
CA GLU A 30 22.74 3.63 -17.73
C GLU A 30 23.13 3.61 -16.24
N VAL A 31 22.20 3.94 -15.34
CA VAL A 31 22.46 3.90 -13.90
C VAL A 31 22.75 2.48 -13.43
N ARG A 32 21.95 1.49 -13.85
CA ARG A 32 22.21 0.05 -13.58
C ARG A 32 23.59 -0.37 -14.05
N ARG A 33 23.98 0.02 -15.27
CA ARG A 33 25.31 -0.26 -15.83
C ARG A 33 26.42 0.36 -14.98
N ARG A 34 26.24 1.58 -14.46
CA ARG A 34 27.21 2.27 -13.59
C ARG A 34 27.27 1.62 -12.20
N ALA A 35 26.14 1.33 -11.59
CA ALA A 35 26.05 0.68 -10.28
C ALA A 35 26.72 -0.70 -10.28
N LYS A 36 26.48 -1.51 -11.32
CA LYS A 36 27.14 -2.81 -11.50
C LYS A 36 28.66 -2.70 -11.56
N LYS A 37 29.19 -1.68 -12.24
CA LYS A 37 30.64 -1.43 -12.40
C LYS A 37 31.29 -0.83 -11.15
N ALA A 38 30.52 -0.21 -10.26
CA ALA A 38 31.04 0.40 -9.05
C ALA A 38 31.68 -0.64 -8.13
N LYS A 39 32.86 -0.30 -7.60
CA LYS A 39 33.70 -1.16 -6.74
C LYS A 39 33.74 -0.70 -5.30
N SER A 40 33.16 0.46 -4.98
CA SER A 40 33.14 1.01 -3.63
C SER A 40 31.81 1.68 -3.29
N ALA A 41 31.54 1.79 -1.98
CA ALA A 41 30.38 2.51 -1.49
C ALA A 41 30.43 4.00 -1.89
N SER A 42 31.61 4.61 -1.93
CA SER A 42 31.78 6.02 -2.33
C SER A 42 31.35 6.28 -3.77
N GLU A 43 31.66 5.37 -4.69
CA GLU A 43 31.23 5.44 -6.09
C GLU A 43 29.70 5.31 -6.21
N LEU A 44 29.11 4.36 -5.50
CA LEU A 44 27.65 4.17 -5.48
C LEU A 44 26.92 5.38 -4.88
N MET A 45 27.43 5.91 -3.76
CA MET A 45 26.86 7.12 -3.16
C MET A 45 27.02 8.36 -4.04
N ALA A 46 28.04 8.41 -4.91
CA ALA A 46 28.15 9.47 -5.90
C ALA A 46 27.07 9.35 -6.99
N ILE A 47 26.74 8.13 -7.41
CA ILE A 47 25.60 7.88 -8.32
C ILE A 47 24.28 8.26 -7.63
N TYR A 48 24.06 7.81 -6.39
CA TYR A 48 22.88 8.15 -5.59
C TYR A 48 22.66 9.66 -5.46
N ARG A 49 23.71 10.42 -5.12
CA ARG A 49 23.61 11.89 -5.03
C ARG A 49 23.24 12.52 -6.37
N ALA A 50 23.84 12.06 -7.47
CA ALA A 50 23.51 12.56 -8.81
C ALA A 50 22.05 12.29 -9.21
N LEU A 51 21.43 11.21 -8.73
CA LEU A 51 19.99 10.93 -8.93
C LEU A 51 19.10 11.94 -8.18
N GLY A 52 19.53 12.39 -6.99
CA GLY A 52 18.85 13.43 -6.23
C GLY A 52 18.88 14.81 -6.90
N GLU A 53 19.90 15.05 -7.73
CA GLU A 53 20.08 16.30 -8.49
C GLU A 53 19.47 16.24 -9.90
N ALA A 54 18.85 15.12 -10.29
CA ALA A 54 18.26 14.96 -11.61
C ALA A 54 17.18 16.02 -11.88
N GLU A 55 17.15 16.54 -13.11
CA GLU A 55 16.15 17.53 -13.53
C GLU A 55 14.77 16.87 -13.72
N PRO A 56 13.68 17.57 -13.36
CA PRO A 56 12.33 17.11 -13.69
C PRO A 56 12.16 16.93 -15.21
N ARG A 57 11.48 15.86 -15.63
CA ARG A 57 11.13 15.61 -17.03
C ARG A 57 10.17 16.70 -17.51
N ARG A 58 10.56 17.37 -18.60
CA ARG A 58 9.72 18.39 -19.22
C ARG A 58 8.37 17.79 -19.63
N GLY A 59 7.28 18.45 -19.23
CA GLY A 59 5.92 18.02 -19.57
C GLY A 59 5.38 16.85 -18.75
N TYR A 60 6.02 16.48 -17.63
CA TYR A 60 5.46 15.51 -16.69
C TYR A 60 4.06 15.99 -16.22
N PRO A 61 2.99 15.19 -16.43
CA PRO A 61 1.63 15.70 -16.31
C PRO A 61 1.08 15.71 -14.87
N PHE A 62 1.79 15.11 -13.93
CA PHE A 62 1.33 14.93 -12.55
C PHE A 62 1.88 16.00 -11.61
N ARG A 63 1.11 16.30 -10.55
CA ARG A 63 1.51 17.17 -9.43
C ARG A 63 1.29 16.42 -8.13
N GLU A 64 2.41 15.99 -7.54
CA GLU A 64 2.43 15.04 -6.43
C GLU A 64 3.28 15.62 -5.26
N PRO A 65 2.74 16.59 -4.50
CA PRO A 65 3.42 17.10 -3.32
C PRO A 65 3.34 16.14 -2.13
N THR A 66 4.41 16.00 -1.36
CA THR A 66 4.36 15.20 -0.12
C THR A 66 3.88 16.01 1.09
N ASP A 67 4.05 17.33 1.12
CA ASP A 67 3.60 18.14 2.25
C ASP A 67 2.06 18.19 2.35
N LEU A 68 1.51 17.98 3.55
CA LEU A 68 0.05 17.93 3.78
C LEU A 68 -0.69 19.17 3.29
N LYS A 69 -0.14 20.38 3.51
CA LYS A 69 -0.81 21.61 3.08
C LYS A 69 -0.85 21.69 1.57
N ALA A 70 0.22 21.28 0.89
CA ALA A 70 0.25 21.20 -0.55
C ALA A 70 -0.68 20.09 -1.10
N ILE A 71 -0.78 18.94 -0.43
CA ILE A 71 -1.76 17.88 -0.76
C ILE A 71 -3.19 18.43 -0.69
N VAL A 72 -3.53 19.09 0.41
CA VAL A 72 -4.84 19.70 0.63
C VAL A 72 -5.17 20.78 -0.40
N THR A 73 -4.16 21.47 -0.94
CA THR A 73 -4.33 22.47 -1.99
C THR A 73 -4.63 21.82 -3.35
N GLU A 74 -4.07 20.64 -3.61
CA GLU A 74 -4.20 19.95 -4.90
C GLU A 74 -5.37 18.97 -4.99
N ARG A 75 -6.10 18.76 -3.90
CA ARG A 75 -7.29 17.90 -3.92
C ARG A 75 -8.40 18.53 -4.76
N PRO A 76 -9.26 17.72 -5.41
CA PRO A 76 -10.30 18.24 -6.29
C PRO A 76 -11.39 19.03 -5.52
N ALA A 77 -11.67 18.64 -4.28
CA ALA A 77 -12.64 19.29 -3.40
C ALA A 77 -12.36 18.91 -1.94
N PRO A 78 -12.86 19.67 -0.95
CA PRO A 78 -12.85 19.22 0.44
C PRO A 78 -13.59 17.88 0.63
N PRO A 79 -13.06 16.95 1.45
CA PRO A 79 -13.74 15.72 1.78
C PRO A 79 -15.01 16.04 2.58
N THR A 80 -16.08 15.33 2.25
CA THR A 80 -17.39 15.54 2.89
C THR A 80 -17.55 14.58 4.04
N ARG A 81 -17.89 15.11 5.23
CA ARG A 81 -18.30 14.28 6.36
C ARG A 81 -19.67 13.66 6.08
N VAL A 82 -19.81 12.39 6.39
CA VAL A 82 -21.07 11.65 6.27
C VAL A 82 -21.59 11.38 7.67
N HIS A 83 -22.88 11.58 7.88
CA HIS A 83 -23.51 11.26 9.15
C HIS A 83 -23.57 9.74 9.33
N VAL A 84 -23.05 9.25 10.45
CA VAL A 84 -23.12 7.85 10.84
C VAL A 84 -24.25 7.71 11.85
N ASP A 85 -25.38 7.19 11.39
CA ASP A 85 -26.56 6.91 12.21
C ASP A 85 -26.55 5.43 12.60
N LEU A 86 -25.67 5.08 13.55
CA LEU A 86 -25.52 3.72 14.08
C LEU A 86 -25.61 3.77 15.60
N SER A 87 -26.33 2.81 16.18
CA SER A 87 -26.25 2.52 17.61
C SER A 87 -24.84 2.03 18.00
N ALA A 88 -24.55 2.03 19.30
CA ALA A 88 -23.26 1.53 19.79
C ALA A 88 -23.01 0.05 19.42
N GLU A 89 -24.07 -0.76 19.41
CA GLU A 89 -23.99 -2.18 19.02
C GLU A 89 -23.71 -2.34 17.52
N GLU A 90 -24.39 -1.58 16.67
CA GLU A 90 -24.15 -1.60 15.22
C GLU A 90 -22.74 -1.10 14.88
N LEU A 91 -22.28 -0.04 15.54
CA LEU A 91 -20.92 0.47 15.38
C LEU A 91 -19.88 -0.59 15.77
N ALA A 92 -20.08 -1.27 16.90
CA ALA A 92 -19.22 -2.37 17.33
C ALA A 92 -19.24 -3.53 16.33
N GLY A 93 -20.40 -3.86 15.76
CA GLY A 93 -20.54 -4.84 14.70
C GLY A 93 -19.79 -4.48 13.41
N ARG A 94 -19.86 -3.22 12.97
CA ARG A 94 -19.11 -2.72 11.80
C ARG A 94 -17.61 -2.77 12.04
N LEU A 95 -17.14 -2.35 13.21
CA LEU A 95 -15.72 -2.43 13.61
C LEU A 95 -15.21 -3.88 13.64
N LEU A 96 -15.99 -4.79 14.25
CA LEU A 96 -15.65 -6.21 14.28
C LEU A 96 -15.61 -6.78 12.86
N GLY A 97 -16.58 -6.43 12.01
CA GLY A 97 -16.60 -6.83 10.60
C GLY A 97 -15.38 -6.33 9.83
N ALA A 98 -14.95 -5.08 10.05
CA ALA A 98 -13.76 -4.52 9.43
C ALA A 98 -12.48 -5.29 9.85
N TRP A 99 -12.30 -5.54 11.15
CA TRP A 99 -11.18 -6.30 11.67
C TRP A 99 -11.16 -7.76 11.18
N LEU A 100 -12.32 -8.42 11.15
CA LEU A 100 -12.43 -9.79 10.64
C LEU A 100 -12.22 -9.85 9.13
N GLY A 101 -12.70 -8.85 8.38
CA GLY A 101 -12.45 -8.70 6.96
C GLY A 101 -10.97 -8.54 6.65
N ARG A 102 -10.26 -7.71 7.43
CA ARG A 102 -8.81 -7.55 7.35
C ARG A 102 -8.10 -8.89 7.56
N CYS A 103 -8.43 -9.59 8.64
CA CYS A 103 -7.89 -10.94 8.92
C CYS A 103 -8.15 -11.92 7.75
N ALA A 104 -9.39 -11.99 7.26
CA ALA A 104 -9.78 -12.91 6.20
C ALA A 104 -9.04 -12.63 4.89
N GLY A 105 -8.93 -11.35 4.50
CA GLY A 105 -8.20 -10.92 3.31
C GLY A 105 -6.72 -11.26 3.36
N CYS A 106 -6.04 -10.97 4.48
CA CYS A 106 -4.64 -11.32 4.68
C CYS A 106 -4.42 -12.82 4.50
N ILE A 107 -5.23 -13.65 5.17
CA ILE A 107 -5.08 -15.11 5.09
C ILE A 107 -5.39 -15.65 3.70
N LEU A 108 -6.37 -15.09 2.99
CA LEU A 108 -6.69 -15.48 1.63
C LEU A 108 -5.53 -15.23 0.67
N GLY A 109 -4.83 -14.09 0.80
CA GLY A 109 -3.71 -13.73 -0.06
C GLY A 109 -2.38 -14.40 0.31
N LYS A 110 -2.13 -14.63 1.60
CA LYS A 110 -0.84 -15.11 2.14
C LYS A 110 -0.23 -16.34 1.46
N PRO A 111 -0.97 -17.44 1.17
CA PRO A 111 -0.34 -18.62 0.58
C PRO A 111 0.10 -18.44 -0.88
N VAL A 112 -0.38 -17.38 -1.54
CA VAL A 112 -0.03 -17.03 -2.93
C VAL A 112 0.71 -15.69 -3.03
N GLU A 113 1.23 -15.17 -1.91
CA GLU A 113 2.03 -13.96 -1.89
C GLU A 113 3.24 -14.10 -2.84
N GLY A 114 3.45 -13.08 -3.69
CA GLY A 114 4.49 -13.09 -4.72
C GLY A 114 4.20 -13.96 -5.95
N TRP A 115 3.02 -14.58 -6.06
CA TRP A 115 2.64 -15.32 -7.26
C TRP A 115 2.10 -14.38 -8.34
N SER A 116 2.38 -14.70 -9.61
CA SER A 116 1.68 -14.06 -10.71
C SER A 116 0.24 -14.57 -10.80
N ARG A 117 -0.63 -13.77 -11.42
CA ARG A 117 -2.01 -14.16 -11.71
C ARG A 117 -2.07 -15.48 -12.48
N GLU A 118 -1.22 -15.66 -13.47
CA GLU A 118 -1.18 -16.86 -14.31
C GLU A 118 -0.83 -18.10 -13.46
N ARG A 119 0.08 -17.96 -12.50
CA ARG A 119 0.43 -19.03 -11.56
C ARG A 119 -0.76 -19.39 -10.67
N ILE A 120 -1.46 -18.39 -10.12
CA ILE A 120 -2.66 -18.60 -9.29
C ILE A 120 -3.76 -19.32 -10.09
N VAL A 121 -4.09 -18.80 -11.28
CA VAL A 121 -5.11 -19.39 -12.17
C VAL A 121 -4.75 -20.83 -12.54
N LYS A 122 -3.48 -21.09 -12.90
CA LYS A 122 -3.01 -22.43 -13.25
C LYS A 122 -3.14 -23.40 -12.07
N ALA A 123 -2.76 -22.96 -10.87
CA ALA A 123 -2.85 -23.76 -9.65
C ALA A 123 -4.32 -24.11 -9.32
N LEU A 124 -5.22 -23.14 -9.35
CA LEU A 124 -6.64 -23.35 -9.11
C LEU A 124 -7.28 -24.26 -10.17
N LYS A 125 -6.95 -24.08 -11.46
CA LYS A 125 -7.43 -24.97 -12.53
C LYS A 125 -6.95 -26.41 -12.33
N ALA A 126 -5.68 -26.61 -11.96
CA ALA A 126 -5.14 -27.94 -11.68
C ALA A 126 -5.84 -28.63 -10.50
N ALA A 127 -6.30 -27.85 -9.51
CA ALA A 127 -7.09 -28.33 -8.38
C ALA A 127 -8.60 -28.45 -8.66
N GLY A 128 -9.10 -28.09 -9.85
CA GLY A 128 -10.53 -28.08 -10.15
C GLY A 128 -11.33 -26.98 -9.44
N GLU A 129 -10.64 -25.94 -8.99
CA GLU A 129 -11.09 -24.89 -8.06
C GLU A 129 -10.97 -23.50 -8.69
N TYR A 130 -11.07 -23.39 -10.02
CA TYR A 130 -11.12 -22.11 -10.72
C TYR A 130 -12.54 -21.80 -11.26
N PRO A 131 -13.08 -20.57 -11.05
CA PRO A 131 -12.62 -19.59 -10.06
C PRO A 131 -12.66 -20.18 -8.65
N LEU A 132 -11.98 -19.56 -7.68
CA LEU A 132 -11.89 -20.09 -6.31
C LEU A 132 -13.30 -20.38 -5.76
N LYS A 133 -13.63 -21.66 -5.52
CA LYS A 133 -15.00 -22.09 -5.21
C LYS A 133 -15.35 -22.04 -3.72
N GLY A 134 -14.37 -21.80 -2.87
CA GLY A 134 -14.52 -21.75 -1.42
C GLY A 134 -13.76 -20.58 -0.80
N PRO A 135 -13.92 -20.35 0.50
CA PRO A 135 -13.44 -19.12 1.14
C PRO A 135 -11.91 -18.99 1.17
N TYR A 136 -11.18 -20.09 1.01
CA TYR A 136 -9.72 -20.15 1.04
C TYR A 136 -9.20 -21.18 0.03
N PHE A 137 -7.92 -21.03 -0.35
CA PHE A 137 -7.21 -21.97 -1.21
C PHE A 137 -7.20 -23.38 -0.61
N PRO A 138 -7.55 -24.42 -1.39
CA PRO A 138 -7.39 -25.80 -0.94
C PRO A 138 -5.92 -26.22 -0.97
N ALA A 139 -5.50 -27.13 -0.09
CA ALA A 139 -4.12 -27.65 -0.07
C ALA A 139 -3.72 -28.28 -1.40
N ALA A 140 -4.69 -28.83 -2.14
CA ALA A 140 -4.48 -29.40 -3.47
C ALA A 140 -3.98 -28.40 -4.52
N ALA A 141 -4.18 -27.09 -4.32
CA ALA A 141 -3.68 -26.03 -5.21
C ALA A 141 -2.16 -25.84 -5.13
N PHE A 142 -1.49 -26.40 -4.11
CA PHE A 142 -0.06 -26.21 -3.88
C PHE A 142 0.75 -27.48 -4.21
N PRO A 143 2.02 -27.34 -4.63
CA PRO A 143 2.94 -28.45 -4.81
C PRO A 143 3.09 -29.26 -3.53
N GLU A 144 3.21 -30.58 -3.63
CA GLU A 144 3.27 -31.50 -2.47
C GLU A 144 4.34 -31.10 -1.45
N LEU A 145 5.52 -30.69 -1.92
CA LEU A 145 6.63 -30.23 -1.08
C LEU A 145 6.34 -28.96 -0.27
N GLU A 146 5.33 -28.17 -0.65
CA GLU A 146 4.95 -26.94 0.05
C GLU A 146 3.72 -27.13 0.94
N ARG A 147 2.96 -28.22 0.76
CA ARG A 147 1.65 -28.40 1.43
C ARG A 147 1.73 -28.42 2.93
N GLU A 148 2.73 -29.09 3.51
CA GLU A 148 2.87 -29.16 4.97
C GLU A 148 3.08 -27.76 5.57
N ARG A 149 4.00 -26.99 4.98
CA ARG A 149 4.29 -25.61 5.41
C ARG A 149 3.08 -24.69 5.23
N LEU A 150 2.33 -24.85 4.15
CA LEU A 150 1.18 -24.01 3.81
C LEU A 150 -0.13 -24.48 4.43
N LEU A 151 -0.19 -25.68 5.02
CA LEU A 151 -1.40 -26.27 5.57
C LEU A 151 -2.15 -25.32 6.53
N PRO A 152 -1.49 -24.57 7.44
CA PRO A 152 -2.19 -23.60 8.30
C PRO A 152 -2.86 -22.44 7.54
N LEU A 153 -2.53 -22.25 6.26
CA LEU A 153 -3.06 -21.20 5.38
C LEU A 153 -4.05 -21.74 4.33
N THR A 154 -4.33 -23.04 4.33
CA THR A 154 -5.28 -23.66 3.39
C THR A 154 -6.61 -23.96 4.07
N ARG A 155 -7.66 -24.13 3.27
CA ARG A 155 -9.03 -24.43 3.72
C ARG A 155 -9.10 -25.57 4.75
N GLU A 156 -8.26 -26.59 4.60
CA GLU A 156 -8.25 -27.80 5.43
C GLU A 156 -7.54 -27.60 6.78
N GLY A 157 -6.47 -26.79 6.81
CA GLY A 157 -5.63 -26.61 7.99
C GLY A 157 -5.79 -25.28 8.72
N LEU A 158 -6.45 -24.29 8.12
CA LEU A 158 -6.72 -23.00 8.77
C LEU A 158 -7.55 -23.19 10.04
N ARG A 159 -7.07 -22.62 11.15
CA ARG A 159 -7.76 -22.62 12.47
C ARG A 159 -7.87 -21.24 13.10
N ARG A 160 -6.99 -20.33 12.71
CA ARG A 160 -6.88 -18.94 13.19
C ARG A 160 -6.15 -18.13 12.12
N ALA A 161 -6.24 -16.81 12.18
CA ALA A 161 -5.35 -15.97 11.40
C ALA A 161 -3.90 -16.19 11.86
N GLU A 162 -3.03 -16.53 10.91
CA GLU A 162 -1.59 -16.53 11.11
C GLU A 162 -1.05 -15.09 11.07
N ARG A 163 0.09 -14.87 11.75
CA ARG A 163 0.70 -13.54 11.86
C ARG A 163 1.11 -12.99 10.50
N ASP A 164 0.85 -11.70 10.31
CA ASP A 164 1.02 -10.95 9.07
C ASP A 164 1.38 -9.49 9.41
N ASP A 165 2.28 -8.85 8.67
CA ASP A 165 2.68 -7.47 8.99
C ASP A 165 1.54 -6.47 8.80
N ASP A 166 0.64 -6.73 7.87
CA ASP A 166 -0.65 -6.06 7.72
C ASP A 166 -1.46 -5.98 9.03
N LEU A 167 -1.47 -7.07 9.80
CA LEU A 167 -2.15 -7.14 11.10
C LEU A 167 -1.31 -6.49 12.20
N ASP A 168 0.01 -6.68 12.17
CA ASP A 168 0.92 -6.11 13.16
C ASP A 168 0.89 -4.58 13.13
N TYR A 169 0.90 -3.95 11.95
CA TYR A 169 0.80 -2.50 11.84
C TYR A 169 -0.55 -1.96 12.31
N THR A 170 -1.64 -2.68 12.07
CA THR A 170 -2.97 -2.29 12.57
C THR A 170 -2.96 -2.23 14.09
N LEU A 171 -2.36 -3.22 14.76
CA LEU A 171 -2.23 -3.26 16.22
C LEU A 171 -1.23 -2.23 16.74
N LEU A 172 -0.10 -2.03 16.05
CA LEU A 172 0.90 -1.03 16.41
C LEU A 172 0.31 0.39 16.38
N ASN A 173 -0.44 0.71 15.32
CA ASN A 173 -1.14 1.97 15.20
C ASN A 173 -2.18 2.13 16.33
N LEU A 174 -2.83 1.04 16.76
CA LEU A 174 -3.81 1.08 17.85
C LEU A 174 -3.13 1.48 19.15
N MET A 175 -1.96 0.89 19.42
CA MET A 175 -1.15 1.24 20.60
C MET A 175 -0.69 2.70 20.56
N VAL A 176 -0.31 3.23 19.39
CA VAL A 176 0.01 4.67 19.23
C VAL A 176 -1.21 5.53 19.56
N TYR A 177 -2.38 5.19 19.00
CA TYR A 177 -3.60 5.95 19.21
C TYR A 177 -4.11 5.88 20.66
N GLU A 178 -3.99 4.74 21.34
CA GLU A 178 -4.35 4.62 22.76
C GLU A 178 -3.41 5.44 23.66
N ALA A 179 -2.12 5.50 23.33
CA ALA A 179 -1.14 6.25 24.10
C ALA A 179 -1.22 7.77 23.90
N GLN A 180 -1.40 8.21 22.66
CA GLN A 180 -1.28 9.64 22.27
C GLN A 180 -2.62 10.28 21.86
N GLY A 181 -3.66 9.48 21.66
CA GLY A 181 -4.93 9.93 21.09
C GLY A 181 -4.81 10.46 19.66
N SER A 182 -5.78 11.25 19.24
CA SER A 182 -5.84 11.84 17.88
C SER A 182 -4.78 12.92 17.58
N GLN A 183 -3.98 13.32 18.58
CA GLN A 183 -3.00 14.39 18.46
C GLN A 183 -1.57 13.87 18.28
N PHE A 184 -1.39 12.56 18.06
CA PHE A 184 -0.07 11.98 17.78
C PHE A 184 0.62 12.65 16.58
N HIS A 185 1.94 12.66 16.62
CA HIS A 185 2.84 13.12 15.57
C HIS A 185 3.61 11.95 14.96
N THR A 186 4.23 12.17 13.80
CA THR A 186 5.03 11.13 13.12
C THR A 186 6.15 10.58 14.02
N GLU A 187 6.68 11.41 14.91
CA GLU A 187 7.70 11.03 15.90
C GLU A 187 7.18 10.00 16.91
N ASP A 188 5.90 10.03 17.28
CA ASP A 188 5.31 9.03 18.17
C ASP A 188 5.21 7.66 17.49
N VAL A 189 4.91 7.64 16.19
CA VAL A 189 4.95 6.43 15.37
C VAL A 189 6.38 5.89 15.28
N ALA A 190 7.35 6.78 15.06
CA ALA A 190 8.77 6.41 15.02
C ALA A 190 9.25 5.78 16.33
N GLU A 191 8.84 6.34 17.47
CA GLU A 191 9.15 5.79 18.79
C GLU A 191 8.48 4.43 18.99
N ALA A 192 7.21 4.29 18.61
CA ALA A 192 6.52 3.00 18.70
C ALA A 192 7.20 1.93 17.84
N TRP A 193 7.69 2.27 16.65
CA TRP A 193 8.48 1.36 15.83
C TRP A 193 9.76 0.92 16.54
N LEU A 194 10.55 1.87 17.05
CA LEU A 194 11.81 1.57 17.73
C LEU A 194 11.62 0.71 18.99
N SER A 195 10.51 0.93 19.70
CA SER A 195 10.22 0.29 20.98
C SER A 195 9.50 -1.06 20.85
N LEU A 196 8.65 -1.24 19.83
CA LEU A 196 7.70 -2.35 19.78
C LEU A 196 7.83 -3.24 18.53
N LEU A 197 8.41 -2.72 17.43
CA LEU A 197 8.41 -3.42 16.14
C LEU A 197 9.80 -4.04 15.84
N PRO A 198 9.92 -5.37 15.72
CA PRO A 198 11.22 -5.97 15.40
C PRO A 198 11.70 -5.61 13.98
N TYR A 199 12.94 -5.10 13.85
CA TYR A 199 13.50 -4.66 12.57
C TYR A 199 13.33 -5.66 11.40
N ARG A 200 13.57 -6.96 11.64
CA ARG A 200 13.46 -8.01 10.60
C ARG A 200 12.02 -8.33 10.17
N LEU A 201 11.04 -7.76 10.84
CA LEU A 201 9.61 -7.90 10.56
C LEU A 201 9.02 -6.68 9.84
N THR A 202 9.85 -5.70 9.49
CA THR A 202 9.53 -4.62 8.55
C THR A 202 10.04 -4.98 7.16
N TYR A 203 9.47 -4.43 6.09
CA TYR A 203 9.89 -4.74 4.72
C TYR A 203 10.13 -3.46 3.93
N THR A 204 10.87 -3.55 2.83
CA THR A 204 10.97 -2.47 1.82
C THR A 204 11.17 -1.04 2.38
N ALA A 205 10.22 -0.13 2.19
CA ALA A 205 10.27 1.26 2.64
C ALA A 205 10.34 1.39 4.15
N GLU A 206 9.58 0.57 4.87
CA GLU A 206 9.55 0.53 6.33
C GLU A 206 10.88 0.06 6.89
N ARG A 207 11.48 -0.97 6.27
CA ARG A 207 12.82 -1.44 6.67
C ARG A 207 13.89 -0.37 6.43
N ALA A 208 13.83 0.31 5.29
CA ALA A 208 14.74 1.43 5.00
C ALA A 208 14.55 2.58 6.00
N ALA A 209 13.31 2.97 6.30
CA ALA A 209 12.98 4.01 7.26
C ALA A 209 13.40 3.64 8.68
N TYR A 210 13.17 2.40 9.12
CA TYR A 210 13.60 1.91 10.43
C TYR A 210 15.13 1.98 10.54
N ARG A 211 15.87 1.50 9.53
CA ARG A 211 17.34 1.65 9.49
C ARG A 211 17.74 3.12 9.62
N ASN A 212 17.03 4.03 8.97
CA ASN A 212 17.31 5.46 9.02
C ASN A 212 17.04 6.04 10.42
N LEU A 213 15.97 5.61 11.11
CA LEU A 213 15.74 5.95 12.52
C LEU A 213 16.91 5.52 13.41
N VAL A 214 17.38 4.28 13.26
CA VAL A 214 18.53 3.74 14.02
C VAL A 214 19.82 4.52 13.72
N LEU A 215 19.97 5.06 12.50
CA LEU A 215 21.07 5.94 12.12
C LEU A 215 20.94 7.38 12.64
N GLY A 216 19.82 7.72 13.28
CA GLY A 216 19.55 9.05 13.84
C GLY A 216 18.91 10.04 12.88
N PHE A 217 18.46 9.61 11.69
CA PHE A 217 17.61 10.45 10.84
C PHE A 217 16.24 10.65 11.50
N LYS A 218 15.61 11.78 11.22
CA LYS A 218 14.26 12.10 11.69
C LYS A 218 13.30 12.21 10.49
N PRO A 219 11.97 12.13 10.69
CA PRO A 219 11.03 12.46 9.64
C PRO A 219 11.17 13.93 9.18
N PRO A 220 11.16 14.22 7.87
CA PRO A 220 10.83 13.32 6.77
C PRO A 220 12.02 12.59 6.15
N GLU A 221 13.27 12.87 6.55
CA GLU A 221 14.46 12.29 5.92
C GLU A 221 14.52 10.75 6.05
N THR A 222 13.85 10.18 7.06
CA THR A 222 13.64 8.74 7.23
C THR A 222 12.99 8.10 6.00
N ALA A 223 12.07 8.80 5.33
CA ALA A 223 11.36 8.30 4.15
C ALA A 223 12.17 8.41 2.86
N THR A 224 13.23 9.21 2.80
CA THR A 224 13.94 9.52 1.54
C THR A 224 15.39 9.06 1.50
N TYR A 225 16.09 8.97 2.64
CA TYR A 225 17.50 8.59 2.64
C TYR A 225 17.69 7.10 2.34
N LEU A 226 18.27 6.77 1.17
CA LEU A 226 18.45 5.37 0.74
C LEU A 226 17.17 4.55 0.88
N ASN A 227 16.04 5.16 0.52
CA ASN A 227 14.72 4.55 0.54
C ASN A 227 14.03 4.76 -0.82
N PRO A 228 14.38 3.90 -1.79
CA PRO A 228 13.79 3.95 -3.13
C PRO A 228 12.41 3.30 -3.19
N TYR A 229 11.88 2.81 -2.07
CA TYR A 229 10.62 2.08 -2.00
C TYR A 229 9.46 2.97 -1.53
N ARG A 230 9.69 4.28 -1.39
CA ARG A 230 8.82 5.26 -0.75
C ARG A 230 7.44 5.46 -1.39
N GLU A 231 7.19 4.94 -2.60
CA GLU A 231 5.87 4.88 -3.25
C GLU A 231 5.28 3.45 -3.30
N TRP A 232 5.88 2.49 -2.60
CA TRP A 232 5.36 1.12 -2.48
C TRP A 232 4.20 1.01 -1.47
N ILE A 233 3.48 -0.10 -1.50
CA ILE A 233 2.17 -0.29 -0.84
C ILE A 233 2.24 -0.29 0.70
N GLY A 234 3.44 -0.33 1.26
CA GLY A 234 3.68 -0.49 2.69
C GLY A 234 2.89 0.47 3.58
N ALA A 235 2.79 1.75 3.21
CA ALA A 235 1.92 2.70 3.90
C ALA A 235 0.42 2.32 3.80
N GLN A 236 -0.06 1.98 2.59
CA GLN A 236 -1.47 1.68 2.34
C GLN A 236 -2.01 0.52 3.20
N ILE A 237 -1.21 -0.50 3.49
CA ILE A 237 -1.60 -1.64 4.34
C ILE A 237 -1.71 -1.28 5.83
N ARG A 238 -1.36 -0.06 6.24
CA ARG A 238 -1.44 0.40 7.65
C ARG A 238 -2.64 1.30 7.92
N ALA A 239 -3.42 1.58 6.87
CA ALA A 239 -4.52 2.54 6.88
C ALA A 239 -5.71 2.15 7.78
N ASP A 240 -5.85 0.86 8.09
CA ASP A 240 -7.02 0.26 8.75
C ASP A 240 -7.52 1.06 9.96
N LEU A 241 -6.65 1.21 10.96
CA LEU A 241 -7.02 1.87 12.20
C LEU A 241 -7.48 3.31 11.97
N TRP A 242 -6.81 4.05 11.10
CA TRP A 242 -7.09 5.48 10.88
C TRP A 242 -8.50 5.68 10.33
N GLY A 243 -8.97 4.74 9.52
CA GLY A 243 -10.38 4.64 9.13
C GLY A 243 -11.29 4.21 10.27
N TYR A 244 -10.88 3.21 11.06
CA TYR A 244 -11.69 2.65 12.15
C TYR A 244 -12.02 3.70 13.23
N VAL A 245 -11.07 4.58 13.57
CA VAL A 245 -11.24 5.63 14.59
C VAL A 245 -11.83 6.94 14.04
N SER A 246 -12.27 6.95 12.78
CA SER A 246 -12.79 8.14 12.08
C SER A 246 -14.12 7.89 11.35
N PRO A 247 -15.13 7.25 11.99
CA PRO A 247 -16.38 6.89 11.31
C PRO A 247 -17.07 8.13 10.72
N GLY A 248 -17.31 8.10 9.40
CA GLY A 248 -17.95 9.19 8.65
C GLY A 248 -17.07 10.41 8.40
N ASP A 249 -15.80 10.44 8.84
CA ASP A 249 -14.88 11.57 8.67
C ASP A 249 -13.64 11.16 7.84
N PRO A 250 -13.76 11.10 6.50
CA PRO A 250 -12.64 10.78 5.62
C PRO A 250 -11.49 11.79 5.69
N GLY A 251 -11.78 13.06 6.01
CA GLY A 251 -10.76 14.08 6.15
C GLY A 251 -9.87 13.83 7.37
N ARG A 252 -10.48 13.51 8.51
CA ARG A 252 -9.76 13.10 9.72
C ARG A 252 -8.95 11.82 9.48
N ALA A 253 -9.55 10.80 8.86
CA ALA A 253 -8.88 9.54 8.58
C ALA A 253 -7.61 9.74 7.74
N ALA A 254 -7.71 10.54 6.68
CA ALA A 254 -6.59 10.88 5.82
C ALA A 254 -5.51 11.70 6.54
N GLU A 255 -5.87 12.57 7.47
CA GLU A 255 -4.89 13.34 8.25
C GLU A 255 -4.09 12.44 9.23
N LEU A 256 -4.75 11.50 9.91
CA LEU A 256 -4.06 10.53 10.77
C LEU A 256 -3.15 9.61 9.95
N ALA A 257 -3.67 9.07 8.84
CA ALA A 257 -2.91 8.28 7.88
C ALA A 257 -1.69 9.04 7.32
N TYR A 258 -1.82 10.33 7.03
CA TYR A 258 -0.68 11.14 6.59
C TYR A 258 0.45 11.18 7.62
N ARG A 259 0.12 11.36 8.90
CA ARG A 259 1.11 11.45 9.98
C ARG A 259 1.84 10.12 10.16
N ASP A 260 1.15 9.00 9.99
CA ASP A 260 1.74 7.67 9.97
C ASP A 260 2.61 7.43 8.71
N ALA A 261 2.05 7.62 7.52
CA ALA A 261 2.72 7.39 6.24
C ALA A 261 4.03 8.17 6.07
N ARG A 262 4.07 9.43 6.52
CA ARG A 262 5.24 10.33 6.35
C ARG A 262 6.51 9.79 7.02
N LEU A 263 6.41 8.85 7.96
CA LEU A 263 7.57 8.22 8.58
C LEU A 263 8.46 7.51 7.54
N SER A 264 7.83 6.80 6.60
CA SER A 264 8.52 5.86 5.70
C SER A 264 8.24 6.09 4.21
N HIS A 265 7.20 6.84 3.87
CA HIS A 265 6.74 7.00 2.49
C HIS A 265 6.63 8.47 2.07
N THR A 266 6.54 8.67 0.76
CA THR A 266 6.27 9.99 0.15
C THR A 266 5.25 9.84 -0.98
N LYS A 267 4.68 10.96 -1.46
CA LYS A 267 3.85 11.01 -2.68
C LYS A 267 2.81 9.88 -2.75
N ASN A 268 2.81 9.05 -3.81
CA ASN A 268 1.80 8.01 -3.99
C ASN A 268 1.76 6.98 -2.87
N GLY A 269 2.88 6.71 -2.18
CA GLY A 269 2.88 5.87 -0.98
C GLY A 269 2.05 6.47 0.15
N VAL A 270 2.23 7.78 0.42
CA VAL A 270 1.40 8.54 1.37
C VAL A 270 -0.06 8.60 0.92
N TYR A 271 -0.29 8.84 -0.37
CA TYR A 271 -1.64 8.94 -0.92
C TYR A 271 -2.40 7.62 -0.82
N GLY A 272 -1.71 6.48 -0.95
CA GLY A 272 -2.30 5.16 -0.78
C GLY A 272 -2.92 4.97 0.59
N GLU A 273 -2.18 5.30 1.66
CA GLU A 273 -2.67 5.21 3.04
C GLU A 273 -3.82 6.19 3.30
N MET A 274 -3.67 7.44 2.87
CA MET A 274 -4.73 8.45 2.99
C MET A 274 -6.03 8.01 2.30
N PHE A 275 -5.92 7.49 1.07
CA PHE A 275 -7.03 7.01 0.27
C PHE A 275 -7.72 5.80 0.91
N ALA A 276 -6.96 4.80 1.35
CA ALA A 276 -7.51 3.61 2.01
C ALA A 276 -8.18 3.95 3.36
N ALA A 277 -7.57 4.82 4.17
CA ALA A 277 -8.15 5.26 5.44
C ALA A 277 -9.47 6.01 5.24
N ALA A 278 -9.54 6.88 4.22
CA ALA A 278 -10.76 7.59 3.86
C ALA A 278 -11.87 6.64 3.39
N MET A 279 -11.54 5.64 2.58
CA MET A 279 -12.48 4.59 2.16
C MET A 279 -13.09 3.86 3.37
N LEU A 280 -12.26 3.45 4.32
CA LEU A 280 -12.70 2.76 5.54
C LEU A 280 -13.55 3.65 6.45
N ALA A 281 -13.20 4.93 6.60
CA ALA A 281 -14.00 5.89 7.34
C ALA A 281 -15.40 6.10 6.72
N LEU A 282 -15.50 6.06 5.39
CA LEU A 282 -16.77 6.20 4.66
C LEU A 282 -17.64 4.94 4.72
N ALA A 283 -17.03 3.76 4.82
CA ALA A 283 -17.72 2.47 4.82
C ALA A 283 -18.75 2.29 5.96
N TYR A 284 -18.70 3.11 7.00
CA TYR A 284 -19.71 3.12 8.06
C TYR A 284 -21.10 3.61 7.60
N ALA A 285 -21.16 4.42 6.55
CA ALA A 285 -22.41 5.06 6.09
C ALA A 285 -22.60 5.05 4.57
N VAL A 286 -21.63 4.56 3.80
CA VAL A 286 -21.69 4.51 2.32
C VAL A 286 -21.62 3.07 1.85
N ASP A 287 -22.77 2.50 1.46
CA ASP A 287 -22.85 1.10 1.00
C ASP A 287 -22.43 0.90 -0.47
N SER A 288 -22.34 1.98 -1.27
CA SER A 288 -21.98 1.87 -2.69
C SER A 288 -20.46 1.88 -2.86
N PRO A 289 -19.83 0.79 -3.36
CA PRO A 289 -18.38 0.75 -3.57
C PRO A 289 -17.89 1.88 -4.48
N ARG A 290 -18.66 2.18 -5.53
CA ARG A 290 -18.37 3.28 -6.45
C ARG A 290 -18.34 4.64 -5.74
N LYS A 291 -19.38 4.98 -4.97
CA LYS A 291 -19.43 6.26 -4.25
C LYS A 291 -18.32 6.36 -3.21
N LEU A 292 -18.03 5.26 -2.52
CA LEU A 292 -16.97 5.19 -1.52
C LEU A 292 -15.60 5.53 -2.13
N VAL A 293 -15.28 4.94 -3.30
CA VAL A 293 -14.06 5.24 -4.04
C VAL A 293 -14.03 6.69 -4.55
N GLU A 294 -15.14 7.17 -5.13
CA GLU A 294 -15.25 8.55 -5.66
C GLU A 294 -15.10 9.61 -4.55
N GLU A 295 -15.65 9.38 -3.36
CA GLU A 295 -15.52 10.28 -2.21
C GLU A 295 -14.12 10.21 -1.58
N ALA A 296 -13.52 9.02 -1.47
CA ALA A 296 -12.15 8.87 -0.95
C ALA A 296 -11.09 9.54 -1.84
N LEU A 297 -11.32 9.64 -3.15
CA LEU A 297 -10.43 10.40 -4.05
C LEU A 297 -10.29 11.89 -3.69
N LYS A 298 -11.23 12.45 -2.91
CA LYS A 298 -11.19 13.87 -2.50
C LYS A 298 -10.14 14.16 -1.42
N VAL A 299 -9.48 13.15 -0.85
CA VAL A 299 -8.42 13.35 0.15
C VAL A 299 -7.01 13.40 -0.43
N ILE A 300 -6.83 13.05 -1.71
CA ILE A 300 -5.52 13.02 -2.38
C ILE A 300 -5.45 14.04 -3.54
N PRO A 301 -4.24 14.38 -4.05
CA PRO A 301 -4.09 15.31 -5.15
C PRO A 301 -4.81 14.84 -6.42
N GLU A 302 -5.61 15.72 -7.04
CA GLU A 302 -6.40 15.43 -8.22
C GLU A 302 -5.53 14.95 -9.39
N ARG A 303 -4.35 15.55 -9.54
CA ARG A 303 -3.39 15.27 -10.62
C ARG A 303 -2.25 14.35 -10.16
N SER A 304 -2.53 13.36 -9.33
CA SER A 304 -1.58 12.29 -8.98
C SER A 304 -1.74 11.06 -9.88
N ARG A 305 -0.68 10.27 -10.02
CA ARG A 305 -0.72 8.97 -10.71
C ARG A 305 -1.71 8.01 -10.05
N LEU A 306 -1.76 8.00 -8.71
CA LEU A 306 -2.74 7.21 -7.98
C LEU A 306 -4.19 7.60 -8.34
N ALA A 307 -4.51 8.90 -8.32
CA ALA A 307 -5.85 9.36 -8.69
C ALA A 307 -6.21 9.05 -10.15
N GLU A 308 -5.24 9.11 -11.07
CA GLU A 308 -5.43 8.66 -12.45
C GLU A 308 -5.79 7.17 -12.52
N ALA A 309 -5.02 6.32 -11.84
CA ALA A 309 -5.23 4.87 -11.85
C ALA A 309 -6.61 4.48 -11.30
N VAL A 310 -7.01 5.05 -10.17
CA VAL A 310 -8.33 4.80 -9.59
C VAL A 310 -9.45 5.28 -10.52
N ARG A 311 -9.33 6.46 -11.13
CA ARG A 311 -10.32 6.95 -12.11
C ARG A 311 -10.37 6.09 -13.38
N HIS A 312 -9.23 5.55 -13.81
CA HIS A 312 -9.20 4.59 -14.91
C HIS A 312 -10.06 3.38 -14.57
N VAL A 313 -9.88 2.76 -13.39
CA VAL A 313 -10.68 1.61 -12.95
C VAL A 313 -12.18 1.96 -12.85
N LEU A 314 -12.53 3.11 -12.27
CA LEU A 314 -13.91 3.61 -12.24
C LEU A 314 -14.53 3.76 -13.64
N SER A 315 -13.72 4.13 -14.63
CA SER A 315 -14.15 4.27 -16.02
C SER A 315 -14.36 2.91 -16.70
N LEU A 316 -13.52 1.91 -16.38
CA LEU A 316 -13.69 0.55 -16.89
C LEU A 316 -15.00 -0.04 -16.35
N HIS A 317 -15.27 0.15 -15.06
CA HIS A 317 -16.52 -0.27 -14.44
C HIS A 317 -17.73 0.47 -15.03
N ALA A 318 -17.62 1.78 -15.29
CA ALA A 318 -18.69 2.57 -15.92
C ALA A 318 -19.03 2.08 -17.33
N LYS A 319 -18.03 1.58 -18.08
CA LYS A 319 -18.21 0.96 -19.40
C LYS A 319 -18.79 -0.46 -19.32
N ARG A 320 -18.98 -1.01 -18.12
CA ARG A 320 -19.47 -2.37 -17.87
C ARG A 320 -18.60 -3.45 -18.52
N LEU A 321 -17.28 -3.26 -18.47
CA LEU A 321 -16.35 -4.32 -18.83
C LEU A 321 -16.49 -5.51 -17.87
N GLU A 322 -16.38 -6.71 -18.41
CA GLU A 322 -16.33 -7.92 -17.58
C GLU A 322 -15.01 -7.98 -16.79
N TRP A 323 -14.99 -8.71 -15.68
CA TRP A 323 -13.83 -8.78 -14.77
C TRP A 323 -12.52 -9.09 -15.48
N GLU A 324 -12.51 -10.10 -16.35
CA GLU A 324 -11.31 -10.54 -17.07
C GLU A 324 -10.78 -9.46 -18.02
N GLU A 325 -11.67 -8.72 -18.69
CA GLU A 325 -11.31 -7.63 -19.59
C GLU A 325 -10.77 -6.44 -18.79
N ALA A 326 -11.44 -6.07 -17.69
CA ALA A 326 -11.02 -4.97 -16.84
C ALA A 326 -9.65 -5.22 -16.19
N ILE A 327 -9.40 -6.43 -15.67
CA ILE A 327 -8.09 -6.81 -15.12
C ILE A 327 -7.02 -6.83 -16.20
N GLY A 328 -7.34 -7.29 -17.42
CA GLY A 328 -6.44 -7.20 -18.57
C GLY A 328 -5.99 -5.76 -18.85
N GLU A 329 -6.93 -4.81 -18.89
CA GLU A 329 -6.65 -3.39 -19.09
C GLU A 329 -5.81 -2.78 -17.95
N ILE A 330 -6.10 -3.14 -16.69
CA ILE A 330 -5.35 -2.68 -15.52
C ILE A 330 -3.91 -3.19 -15.57
N LEU A 331 -3.71 -4.49 -15.81
CA LEU A 331 -2.38 -5.09 -15.85
C LEU A 331 -1.57 -4.59 -17.05
N ASN A 332 -2.21 -4.37 -18.20
CA ASN A 332 -1.54 -3.78 -19.37
C ASN A 332 -1.04 -2.36 -19.08
N ARG A 333 -1.84 -1.54 -18.38
CA ARG A 333 -1.49 -0.14 -18.13
C ARG A 333 -0.56 0.07 -16.92
N TYR A 334 -0.75 -0.70 -15.86
CA TYR A 334 -0.08 -0.48 -14.57
C TYR A 334 0.81 -1.66 -14.13
N GLY A 335 0.83 -2.78 -14.85
CA GLY A 335 1.64 -3.96 -14.51
C GLY A 335 3.15 -3.78 -14.71
N GLN A 336 3.58 -2.66 -15.29
CA GLN A 336 5.01 -2.30 -15.40
C GLN A 336 5.62 -1.84 -14.07
N TYR A 337 4.81 -1.38 -13.12
CA TYR A 337 5.27 -1.05 -11.78
C TYR A 337 5.72 -2.31 -11.04
N HIS A 338 6.56 -2.14 -10.02
CA HIS A 338 6.89 -3.23 -9.11
C HIS A 338 5.61 -3.87 -8.55
N PRO A 339 5.52 -5.21 -8.35
CA PRO A 339 4.30 -5.88 -7.89
C PRO A 339 3.73 -5.36 -6.57
N VAL A 340 4.57 -4.75 -5.71
CA VAL A 340 4.13 -4.11 -4.45
C VAL A 340 4.12 -2.58 -4.52
N HIS A 341 4.07 -1.97 -5.71
CA HIS A 341 3.92 -0.51 -5.84
C HIS A 341 2.51 -0.07 -5.42
N THR A 342 2.32 1.16 -4.93
CA THR A 342 0.98 1.60 -4.47
C THR A 342 -0.04 1.63 -5.61
N ILE A 343 0.33 2.18 -6.77
CA ILE A 343 -0.58 2.43 -7.90
C ILE A 343 -1.29 1.17 -8.41
N ASN A 344 -0.53 0.13 -8.78
CA ASN A 344 -1.11 -1.10 -9.32
C ASN A 344 -1.91 -1.85 -8.26
N ASN A 345 -1.46 -1.86 -7.01
CA ASN A 345 -2.21 -2.49 -5.92
C ASN A 345 -3.52 -1.76 -5.61
N ALA A 346 -3.51 -0.43 -5.53
CA ALA A 346 -4.73 0.35 -5.35
C ALA A 346 -5.72 0.14 -6.51
N ALA A 347 -5.23 0.05 -7.75
CA ALA A 347 -6.08 -0.24 -8.91
C ALA A 347 -6.76 -1.62 -8.80
N ILE A 348 -6.04 -2.64 -8.36
CA ILE A 348 -6.59 -3.99 -8.14
C ILE A 348 -7.57 -4.01 -6.97
N VAL A 349 -7.27 -3.34 -5.84
CA VAL A 349 -8.18 -3.22 -4.69
C VAL A 349 -9.48 -2.53 -5.10
N VAL A 350 -9.41 -1.43 -5.84
CA VAL A 350 -10.59 -0.73 -6.35
C VAL A 350 -11.37 -1.61 -7.32
N ALA A 351 -10.71 -2.36 -8.19
CA ALA A 351 -11.39 -3.31 -9.06
C ALA A 351 -12.10 -4.40 -8.26
N ALA A 352 -11.44 -5.01 -7.27
CA ALA A 352 -12.06 -6.01 -6.41
C ALA A 352 -13.32 -5.47 -5.69
N LEU A 353 -13.26 -4.24 -5.16
CA LEU A 353 -14.41 -3.59 -4.53
C LEU A 353 -15.58 -3.35 -5.50
N LEU A 354 -15.29 -2.91 -6.72
CA LEU A 354 -16.32 -2.57 -7.71
C LEU A 354 -16.99 -3.82 -8.30
N TRP A 355 -16.21 -4.83 -8.71
CA TRP A 355 -16.74 -6.06 -9.30
C TRP A 355 -17.20 -7.10 -8.27
N GLY A 356 -16.70 -7.01 -7.04
CA GLY A 356 -17.19 -7.82 -5.92
C GLY A 356 -18.60 -7.41 -5.48
N GLU A 357 -19.01 -6.16 -5.73
CA GLU A 357 -20.37 -5.65 -5.44
C GLU A 357 -20.83 -5.89 -3.99
N GLY A 358 -19.89 -5.89 -3.03
CA GLY A 358 -20.14 -6.16 -1.62
C GLY A 358 -20.13 -7.65 -1.24
N ASP A 359 -19.94 -8.56 -2.19
CA ASP A 359 -19.69 -9.97 -1.95
C ASP A 359 -18.18 -10.21 -1.76
N PHE A 360 -17.81 -10.66 -0.57
CA PHE A 360 -16.42 -10.92 -0.18
C PHE A 360 -15.80 -12.11 -0.92
N ALA A 361 -16.62 -12.99 -1.51
CA ALA A 361 -16.19 -14.22 -2.16
C ALA A 361 -16.19 -14.15 -3.70
N ARG A 362 -16.55 -13.00 -4.29
CA ARG A 362 -16.75 -12.84 -5.74
C ARG A 362 -15.51 -12.35 -6.49
#